data_AF-A0A3P2A4F6-F1
#
_entry.id   AF-A0A3P2A4F6-F1
#
_cell.length_a   1.000
_cell.length_b   1.000
_cell.length_c   1.000
_cell.angle_alpha   90.00
_cell.angle_beta   90.00
_cell.angle_gamma   90.00
#
_symmetry.space_group_name_H-M   'P 1'
#
loop_
_entity.id
_entity.type
_entity.pdbx_description
1 polymer ?
#
loop_
_entity_poly.entity_id
_entity_poly.type
_entity_poly.pdbx_seq_one_letter_code
_entity_poly.pdbx_strand_id
1 'polypeptide(L)'
;MNMQRFSLCAADGTHLGFLVTDAPTRGVAETGVCAFKAAETAEDAHAAAHARLAWLAQHAQSWQWSGDAVRVCDAAGDTVAQVRGGYLHSGGFDFILNDLTGVL
;
A
#
# COMPACT_ATOMS: atom_id res chain seq x y z
N MET A 1 15.70 11.94 -2.46
CA MET A 1 14.54 11.33 -1.80
C MET A 1 14.78 9.84 -1.75
N ASN A 2 14.81 9.24 -0.56
CA ASN A 2 14.81 7.79 -0.46
C ASN A 2 13.35 7.33 -0.69
N MET A 3 13.15 6.23 -1.40
CA MET A 3 11.81 5.70 -1.69
C MET A 3 11.69 4.33 -1.03
N GLN A 4 10.59 4.08 -0.32
CA GLN A 4 10.27 2.75 0.18
C GLN A 4 9.39 2.03 -0.82
N ARG A 5 9.61 0.73 -0.96
CA ARG A 5 8.88 -0.09 -1.93
C ARG A 5 8.58 -1.43 -1.31
N PHE A 6 7.33 -1.83 -1.43
CA PHE A 6 6.79 -3.05 -0.87
C PHE A 6 6.13 -3.87 -1.97
N SER A 7 6.27 -5.20 -1.92
CA SER A 7 5.36 -6.10 -2.61
C SER A 7 4.09 -6.28 -1.79
N LEU A 8 2.96 -6.39 -2.47
CA LEU A 8 1.66 -6.70 -1.89
C LEU A 8 1.25 -8.10 -2.34
N CYS A 9 1.10 -9.01 -1.38
CA CYS A 9 0.73 -10.41 -1.65
C CYS A 9 -0.59 -10.78 -0.97
N ALA A 10 -1.30 -11.74 -1.54
CA ALA A 10 -2.37 -12.46 -0.86
C ALA A 10 -1.82 -13.36 0.25
N ALA A 11 -2.72 -13.91 1.07
CA ALA A 11 -2.36 -14.77 2.21
C ALA A 11 -1.63 -16.07 1.82
N ASP A 12 -1.86 -16.57 0.61
CA ASP A 12 -1.18 -17.74 0.04
C ASP A 12 0.19 -17.40 -0.58
N GLY A 13 0.60 -16.14 -0.51
CA GLY A 13 1.86 -15.64 -1.07
C GLY A 13 1.77 -15.16 -2.52
N THR A 14 0.61 -15.28 -3.17
CA THR A 14 0.43 -14.82 -4.55
C THR A 14 0.66 -13.31 -4.65
N HIS A 15 1.57 -12.91 -5.52
CA HIS A 15 1.92 -11.51 -5.71
C HIS A 15 0.82 -10.76 -6.47
N LEU A 16 0.25 -9.72 -5.85
CA LEU A 16 -0.85 -8.94 -6.42
C LEU A 16 -0.40 -7.57 -6.92
N GLY A 17 0.72 -7.03 -6.44
CA GLY A 17 1.27 -5.77 -6.92
C GLY A 17 2.27 -5.11 -5.98
N PHE A 18 2.40 -3.80 -6.08
CA PHE A 18 3.39 -3.01 -5.35
C PHE A 18 2.78 -1.77 -4.71
N LEU A 19 3.35 -1.37 -3.58
CA LEU A 19 3.22 -0.05 -2.97
C LEU A 19 4.59 0.64 -3.01
N VAL A 20 4.62 1.89 -3.42
CA VAL A 20 5.79 2.77 -3.35
C VAL A 20 5.42 4.00 -2.55
N THR A 21 6.26 4.38 -1.59
CA THR A 21 6.14 5.62 -0.83
C THR A 21 7.43 6.42 -0.92
N ASP A 22 7.34 7.74 -0.76
CA ASP A 22 8.50 8.48 -0.31
C ASP A 22 8.89 8.04 1.11
N ALA A 23 10.19 8.10 1.42
CA ALA A 23 10.65 7.86 2.77
C ALA A 23 10.30 9.08 3.64
N PRO A 24 9.85 8.88 4.89
CA PRO A 24 9.70 9.98 5.83
C PRO A 24 11.01 10.76 5.93
N THR A 25 10.95 12.06 5.68
CA THR A 25 12.12 12.92 5.89
C THR A 25 12.21 13.16 7.40
N ARG A 26 13.35 12.80 8.02
CA ARG A 26 13.50 12.90 9.48
C ARG A 26 13.20 14.34 9.95
N GLY A 27 12.14 14.51 10.74
CA GLY A 27 11.71 15.81 11.28
C GLY A 27 10.79 16.65 10.38
N VAL A 28 10.39 16.15 9.19
CA VAL A 28 9.49 16.86 8.28
C VAL A 28 8.38 15.91 7.82
N ALA A 29 7.19 16.18 8.35
CA ALA A 29 5.90 15.55 8.06
C ALA A 29 5.79 14.05 8.38
N GLU A 30 4.83 13.75 9.25
CA GLU A 30 4.22 12.42 9.42
C GLU A 30 3.39 12.00 8.20
N THR A 31 3.63 12.59 7.02
CA THR A 31 2.85 12.40 5.79
C THR A 31 3.76 12.39 4.58
N GLY A 32 3.30 11.80 3.48
CA GLY A 32 4.04 11.74 2.23
C GLY A 32 3.18 11.26 1.07
N VAL A 33 3.81 11.01 -0.08
CA VAL A 33 3.16 10.55 -1.30
C VAL A 33 3.30 9.04 -1.46
N CYS A 34 2.23 8.39 -1.91
CA CYS A 34 2.26 6.98 -2.27
C CYS A 34 1.74 6.73 -3.68
N ALA A 35 2.18 5.63 -4.27
CA ALA A 35 1.65 5.09 -5.51
C ALA A 35 1.49 3.57 -5.39
N PHE A 36 0.41 3.05 -5.97
CA PHE A 36 0.16 1.61 -6.08
C PHE A 36 0.28 1.17 -7.53
N LYS A 37 0.68 -0.08 -7.72
CA LYS A 37 0.64 -0.76 -9.02
C LYS A 37 0.11 -2.16 -8.83
N ALA A 38 -1.02 -2.50 -9.44
CA ALA A 38 -1.48 -3.88 -9.53
C ALA A 38 -0.62 -4.69 -10.53
N ALA A 39 -0.52 -6.00 -10.32
CA ALA A 39 0.09 -6.91 -11.28
C ALA A 39 -0.66 -6.89 -12.61
N GLU A 40 0.01 -7.24 -13.71
CA GLU A 40 -0.61 -7.18 -15.05
C GLU A 40 -1.72 -8.22 -15.23
N THR A 41 -1.61 -9.35 -14.54
CA THR A 41 -2.57 -10.45 -14.58
C THR A 41 -3.10 -10.74 -13.19
N ALA A 42 -4.41 -10.97 -13.10
CA ALA A 42 -5.05 -11.50 -11.91
C ALA A 42 -5.27 -13.00 -12.08
N GLU A 43 -4.96 -13.79 -11.06
CA GLU A 43 -5.50 -15.15 -10.97
C GLU A 43 -6.97 -15.07 -10.54
N ASP A 44 -7.82 -15.94 -11.08
CA ASP A 44 -9.28 -15.92 -10.82
C ASP A 44 -9.61 -15.95 -9.32
N ALA A 45 -8.83 -16.72 -8.54
CA ALA A 45 -8.99 -16.84 -7.09
C ALA A 45 -8.81 -15.51 -6.34
N HIS A 46 -8.07 -14.56 -6.93
CA HIS A 46 -7.71 -13.26 -6.32
C HIS A 46 -8.27 -12.07 -7.10
N ALA A 47 -9.18 -12.29 -8.05
CA ALA A 47 -9.70 -11.24 -8.93
C ALA A 47 -10.28 -10.02 -8.18
N ALA A 48 -10.97 -10.25 -7.06
CA ALA A 48 -11.55 -9.16 -6.27
C ALA A 48 -10.49 -8.34 -5.51
N ALA A 49 -9.50 -9.02 -4.92
CA ALA A 49 -8.38 -8.35 -4.25
C ALA A 49 -7.51 -7.58 -5.26
N HIS A 50 -7.28 -8.16 -6.44
CA HIS A 50 -6.59 -7.51 -7.55
C HIS A 50 -7.35 -6.27 -8.04
N ALA A 51 -8.66 -6.37 -8.26
CA ALA A 51 -9.50 -5.22 -8.63
C ALA A 51 -9.46 -4.12 -7.56
N ARG A 52 -9.42 -4.47 -6.27
CA ARG A 52 -9.25 -3.49 -5.20
C ARG A 52 -7.90 -2.78 -5.29
N LEU A 53 -6.83 -3.51 -5.59
CA LEU A 53 -5.51 -2.91 -5.75
C LEU A 53 -5.42 -2.02 -7.00
N ALA A 54 -6.06 -2.41 -8.10
CA ALA A 54 -6.17 -1.57 -9.30
C ALA A 54 -6.96 -0.28 -9.01
N TRP A 55 -8.01 -0.35 -8.20
CA TRP A 55 -8.73 0.82 -7.73
C TRP A 55 -7.84 1.73 -6.88
N LEU A 56 -7.06 1.17 -5.94
CA LEU A 56 -6.09 1.94 -5.14
C LEU A 56 -5.05 2.64 -6.02
N ALA A 57 -4.57 1.98 -7.09
CA ALA A 57 -3.62 2.58 -8.04
C ALA A 57 -4.16 3.84 -8.74
N GLN A 58 -5.48 4.02 -8.80
CA GLN A 58 -6.11 5.19 -9.40
C GLN A 58 -6.49 6.28 -8.38
N HIS A 59 -6.71 5.90 -7.12
CA HIS A 59 -7.34 6.78 -6.12
C HIS A 59 -6.42 7.17 -4.96
N ALA A 60 -5.52 6.28 -4.53
CA ALA A 60 -4.61 6.58 -3.43
C ALA A 60 -3.52 7.55 -3.87
N GLN A 61 -3.26 8.57 -3.06
CA GLN A 61 -2.29 9.63 -3.38
C GLN A 61 -1.29 9.88 -2.25
N SER A 62 -1.73 9.83 -1.00
CA SER A 62 -0.88 10.18 0.14
C SER A 62 -0.94 9.13 1.22
N TRP A 63 0.09 9.12 2.06
CA TRP A 63 0.10 8.37 3.30
C TRP A 63 0.33 9.32 4.47
N GLN A 64 -0.15 8.94 5.65
CA GLN A 64 0.04 9.70 6.89
C GLN A 64 0.08 8.78 8.10
N TRP A 65 0.96 9.04 9.07
CA TRP A 65 0.91 8.38 10.37
C TRP A 65 -0.34 8.81 11.13
N SER A 66 -0.94 7.84 11.82
CA SER A 66 -2.06 8.04 12.70
C SER A 66 -1.91 7.08 13.88
N GLY A 67 -1.24 7.55 14.93
CA GLY A 67 -0.88 6.73 16.08
C GLY A 67 0.09 5.62 15.68
N ASP A 68 -0.33 4.37 15.84
CA ASP A 68 0.47 3.16 15.56
C ASP A 68 0.26 2.59 14.15
N ALA A 69 -0.50 3.29 13.30
CA ALA A 69 -0.81 2.86 11.94
C ALA A 69 -0.47 3.96 10.93
N VAL A 70 -0.36 3.57 9.66
CA VAL A 70 -0.29 4.51 8.54
C VAL A 70 -1.62 4.47 7.79
N ARG A 71 -2.23 5.62 7.56
CA ARG A 71 -3.40 5.76 6.68
C ARG A 71 -2.94 6.09 5.29
N VAL A 72 -3.59 5.49 4.30
CA VAL A 72 -3.47 5.84 2.90
C VAL A 72 -4.73 6.62 2.54
N CYS A 73 -4.55 7.81 1.98
CA CYS A 73 -5.63 8.72 1.66
C CYS A 73 -5.72 8.99 0.15
N ASP A 74 -6.93 9.26 -0.31
CA ASP A 74 -7.18 9.75 -1.65
C ASP A 74 -6.98 11.28 -1.78
N ALA A 75 -7.34 11.83 -2.93
CA ALA A 75 -7.24 13.26 -3.22
C ALA A 75 -8.13 14.16 -2.34
N ALA A 76 -9.23 13.63 -1.80
CA ALA A 76 -10.12 14.35 -0.89
C ALA A 76 -9.59 14.33 0.56
N GLY A 77 -8.59 13.49 0.84
CA GLY A 77 -8.06 13.25 2.17
C GLY A 77 -8.78 12.11 2.92
N ASP A 78 -9.71 11.43 2.26
CA ASP A 78 -10.45 10.31 2.84
C ASP A 78 -9.56 9.07 2.92
N THR A 79 -9.68 8.32 4.02
CA THR A 79 -8.87 7.11 4.22
C THR A 79 -9.40 5.96 3.36
N VAL A 80 -8.57 5.47 2.44
CA VAL A 80 -8.91 4.41 1.51
C VAL A 80 -8.21 3.08 1.80
N ALA A 81 -7.13 3.12 2.59
CA ALA A 81 -6.49 1.93 3.14
C ALA A 81 -5.74 2.27 4.44
N GLN A 82 -5.38 1.24 5.20
CA GLN A 82 -4.58 1.36 6.42
C GLN A 82 -3.46 0.33 6.41
N VAL A 83 -2.25 0.74 6.77
CA VAL A 83 -1.13 -0.16 7.02
C VAL A 83 -0.94 -0.33 8.52
N ARG A 84 -0.94 -1.58 8.99
CA ARG A 84 -0.67 -1.95 10.39
C ARG A 84 -0.12 -3.37 10.47
N GLY A 85 0.89 -3.59 11.31
CA GLY A 85 1.40 -4.93 11.60
C GLY A 85 1.92 -5.72 10.38
N GLY A 86 2.43 -5.04 9.34
CA GLY A 86 2.89 -5.68 8.10
C GLY A 86 1.79 -6.00 7.09
N TYR A 87 0.56 -5.51 7.31
CA TYR A 87 -0.57 -5.68 6.39
C TYR A 87 -1.08 -4.33 5.91
N LEU A 88 -1.53 -4.29 4.65
CA LEU A 88 -2.37 -3.23 4.10
C LEU A 88 -3.82 -3.72 4.09
N HIS A 89 -4.70 -3.01 4.77
CA HIS A 89 -6.13 -3.27 4.86
C HIS A 89 -6.89 -2.31 3.95
N SER A 90 -7.69 -2.82 3.01
CA SER A 90 -8.49 -1.98 2.12
C SER A 90 -9.72 -2.70 1.58
N GLY A 91 -10.90 -2.10 1.75
CA GLY A 91 -12.14 -2.63 1.15
C GLY A 91 -12.49 -4.07 1.56
N GLY A 92 -12.11 -4.48 2.77
CA GLY A 92 -12.31 -5.85 3.26
C GLY A 92 -11.22 -6.86 2.87
N PHE A 93 -10.16 -6.41 2.20
CA PHE A 93 -9.02 -7.24 1.80
C PHE A 93 -7.77 -6.88 2.62
N ASP A 94 -7.02 -7.93 2.96
CA ASP A 94 -5.72 -7.82 3.62
C ASP A 94 -4.63 -8.24 2.64
N PHE A 95 -3.67 -7.33 2.42
CA PHE A 95 -2.49 -7.59 1.60
C PHE A 95 -1.26 -7.63 2.49
N ILE A 96 -0.47 -8.69 2.39
CA ILE A 96 0.83 -8.80 3.07
C ILE A 96 1.80 -7.82 2.42
N LEU A 97 2.43 -6.96 3.23
CA LEU A 97 3.49 -6.06 2.79
C LEU A 97 4.85 -6.72 3.04
N ASN A 98 5.61 -6.98 1.97
CA ASN A 98 7.02 -7.35 2.10
C ASN A 98 7.89 -6.19 1.63
N ASP A 99 8.82 -5.73 2.48
CA ASP A 99 9.76 -4.68 2.14
C ASP A 99 10.77 -5.18 1.08
N LEU A 100 10.86 -4.46 -0.03
CA LEU A 100 11.78 -4.74 -1.14
C LEU A 100 13.02 -3.83 -1.12
N THR A 101 13.14 -2.94 -0.14
CA THR A 101 14.32 -2.07 0.02
C THR A 101 15.49 -2.73 0.73
N GLY A 102 15.30 -3.95 1.26
CA GLY A 102 16.40 -4.82 1.66
C GLY A 102 17.22 -4.32 2.85
N VAL A 103 16.58 -3.68 3.85
CA VAL A 103 17.22 -3.41 5.13
C VAL A 103 16.74 -4.45 6.14
N LEU A 104 17.54 -5.51 6.31
CA LEU A 104 17.58 -6.31 7.53
C LEU A 104 18.31 -5.55 8.63
#